data_AF-A0A9C5ZIK8-F1
#
_entry.id   AF-A0A9C5ZIK8-F1
#
_cell.length_a   1.000
_cell.length_b   1.000
_cell.length_c   1.000
_cell.angle_alpha   90.00
_cell.angle_beta   90.00
_cell.angle_gamma   90.00
#
_symmetry.space_group_name_H-M   'P 1'
#
loop_
_entity.id
_entity.type
_entity.pdbx_description
1 polymer ?
#
loop_
_entity_poly.entity_id
_entity_poly.type
_entity_poly.pdbx_seq_one_letter_code
_entity_poly.pdbx_strand_id
1 'polypeptide(L)'
;MAYGQNFSSSFQRDFDMVRLLGRGSFGVIFEVKSKEDGYRYAIKRITLPNEEESRVRVMREVITLANCKHPNIVRYIQSWTETPPPGWQEEQDRQQNERWKEEKRKQKEERGQEEERGQEEEYTYSTGTNEIPTSSDCEESVSADSQSNHGNNDEPKDGKNNCKELMPMASKPLQNKVYVYIQMEVCFKFNLRTLLKPGKLKFRDYDIPSFFHQIVDAVDYIHSKSLIHRDLKPMNIFISKCGLIKVGDFGLVTGMADKPNMITNDETCSSSSRSHHTQGVGTTPYMSPEQLRGLPYNHKVDIYSLGLIFFELLVYFGTDMERSKTLRSLRDGVYPDKFAEEHPQEYSLLRGMLSATPGERPAIEDVKEQINEILKIPSDVEMMLRWGMAFDRLRAGKYW
;
A
#
# COMPACT_ATOMS: atom_id res chain seq x y z
N MET A 1 6.11 -38.00 -23.57
CA MET A 1 5.86 -37.65 -22.15
C MET A 1 7.20 -37.49 -21.46
N ALA A 2 7.61 -36.26 -21.19
CA ALA A 2 8.83 -35.96 -20.41
C ALA A 2 8.73 -34.53 -19.84
N TYR A 3 7.89 -34.33 -18.82
CA TYR A 3 7.88 -33.10 -18.01
C TYR A 3 7.68 -33.50 -16.55
N GLY A 4 8.77 -33.95 -15.95
CA GLY A 4 8.85 -34.33 -14.54
C GLY A 4 10.22 -33.95 -14.00
N GLN A 5 10.64 -32.69 -14.22
CA GLN A 5 11.65 -32.12 -13.32
C GLN A 5 10.90 -31.67 -12.07
N ASN A 6 11.25 -32.26 -10.93
CA ASN A 6 10.78 -31.83 -9.61
C ASN A 6 11.26 -30.39 -9.38
N PHE A 7 10.44 -29.41 -9.75
CA PHE A 7 10.68 -28.03 -9.39
C PHE A 7 10.74 -27.94 -7.86
N SER A 8 11.89 -27.52 -7.34
CA SER A 8 12.11 -27.29 -5.93
C SER A 8 12.13 -25.79 -5.67
N SER A 9 11.06 -25.27 -5.07
CA SER A 9 11.00 -23.87 -4.64
C SER A 9 11.99 -23.61 -3.51
N SER A 10 12.88 -22.62 -3.68
CA SER A 10 13.78 -22.18 -2.61
C SER A 10 12.97 -21.61 -1.44
N PHE A 11 11.89 -20.90 -1.72
CA PHE A 11 10.97 -20.40 -0.71
C PHE A 11 10.41 -21.53 0.18
N GLN A 12 9.90 -22.61 -0.40
CA GLN A 12 9.37 -23.74 0.38
C GLN A 12 10.47 -24.56 1.07
N ARG A 13 11.64 -24.68 0.44
CA ARG A 13 12.78 -25.40 1.00
C ARG A 13 13.31 -24.70 2.24
N ASP A 14 13.48 -23.39 2.19
CA ASP A 14 14.27 -22.63 3.16
C ASP A 14 13.42 -21.95 4.25
N PHE A 15 12.10 -21.85 4.05
CA PHE A 15 11.21 -21.16 4.98
C PHE A 15 9.99 -22.01 5.39
N ASP A 16 9.64 -21.93 6.66
CA ASP A 16 8.34 -22.35 7.18
C ASP A 16 7.40 -21.16 7.19
N MET A 17 6.26 -21.31 6.54
CA MET A 17 5.27 -20.24 6.51
C MET A 17 4.55 -20.14 7.85
N VAL A 18 4.48 -18.92 8.40
CA VAL A 18 3.78 -18.65 9.66
C VAL A 18 2.36 -18.15 9.36
N ARG A 19 2.22 -17.09 8.55
CA ARG A 19 0.90 -16.54 8.15
C ARG A 19 0.98 -15.62 6.94
N LEU A 20 -0.17 -15.35 6.35
CA LEU A 20 -0.36 -14.24 5.42
C LEU A 20 -0.37 -12.91 6.17
N LEU A 21 0.47 -11.95 5.75
CA LEU A 21 0.43 -10.58 6.25
C LEU A 21 -0.46 -9.69 5.38
N GLY A 22 -0.51 -9.94 4.07
CA GLY A 22 -1.37 -9.18 3.17
C GLY A 22 -1.29 -9.61 1.71
N ARG A 23 -2.28 -9.16 0.93
CA ARG A 23 -2.32 -9.24 -0.53
C ARG A 23 -2.54 -7.82 -1.05
N GLY A 24 -1.71 -7.39 -1.99
CA GLY A 24 -1.81 -6.08 -2.62
C GLY A 24 -1.67 -6.19 -4.14
N SER A 25 -1.81 -5.06 -4.82
CA SER A 25 -1.62 -4.94 -6.28
C SER A 25 -0.25 -5.46 -6.75
N PHE A 26 0.77 -5.36 -5.89
CA PHE A 26 2.14 -5.74 -6.20
C PHE A 26 2.49 -7.17 -5.78
N GLY A 27 1.59 -7.92 -5.15
CA GLY A 27 1.85 -9.30 -4.77
C GLY A 27 1.38 -9.69 -3.38
N VAL A 28 2.03 -10.71 -2.81
CA VAL A 28 1.60 -11.36 -1.57
C VAL A 28 2.72 -11.26 -0.53
N ILE A 29 2.37 -10.90 0.71
CA ILE A 29 3.33 -10.76 1.81
C ILE A 29 3.05 -11.83 2.86
N PHE A 30 4.10 -12.54 3.26
CA PHE A 30 4.04 -13.62 4.26
C PHE A 30 4.92 -13.29 5.46
N GLU A 31 4.48 -13.65 6.66
CA GLU A 31 5.40 -13.87 7.78
C GLU A 31 5.89 -15.32 7.65
N VAL A 32 7.21 -15.48 7.71
CA VAL A 32 7.86 -16.78 7.65
C VAL A 32 8.83 -16.95 8.80
N LYS A 33 9.20 -18.20 9.08
CA LYS A 33 10.34 -18.56 9.92
C LYS A 33 11.39 -19.19 9.01
N SER A 34 12.60 -18.66 9.02
CA SER A 34 13.73 -19.27 8.30
C SER A 34 14.12 -20.57 8.98
N LYS A 35 14.37 -21.61 8.18
CA LYS A 35 14.83 -22.91 8.66
C LYS A 35 16.32 -22.92 8.97
N GLU A 36 17.08 -21.98 8.41
CA GLU A 36 18.53 -21.85 8.63
C GLU A 36 18.84 -21.24 10.01
N ASP A 37 18.21 -20.12 10.35
CA ASP A 37 18.53 -19.35 11.55
C ASP A 37 17.41 -19.37 12.62
N GLY A 38 16.23 -19.91 12.28
CA GLY A 38 15.07 -19.96 13.17
C GLY A 38 14.38 -18.62 13.42
N TYR A 39 14.85 -17.51 12.83
CA TYR A 39 14.26 -16.18 12.99
C TYR A 39 13.07 -15.97 12.06
N ARG A 40 12.25 -14.97 12.39
CA ARG A 40 11.08 -14.60 11.60
C ARG A 40 11.35 -13.42 10.68
N TYR A 41 10.80 -13.49 9.48
CA TYR A 41 10.95 -12.50 8.43
C TYR A 41 9.61 -12.22 7.75
N ALA A 42 9.53 -11.06 7.09
CA ALA A 42 8.49 -10.79 6.12
C ALA A 42 9.05 -11.08 4.71
N ILE A 43 8.30 -11.79 3.89
CA ILE A 43 8.65 -12.05 2.49
C ILE A 43 7.56 -11.51 1.59
N LYS A 44 7.90 -10.56 0.71
CA LYS A 44 7.03 -10.05 -0.36
C LYS A 44 7.33 -10.83 -1.64
N ARG A 45 6.34 -11.56 -2.16
CA ARG A 45 6.39 -12.26 -3.44
C ARG A 45 5.63 -11.48 -4.49
N ILE A 46 6.34 -11.05 -5.53
CA ILE A 46 5.86 -10.21 -6.63
C ILE A 46 5.89 -11.04 -7.91
N THR A 47 4.83 -11.00 -8.70
CA THR A 47 4.87 -11.59 -10.05
C THR A 47 5.54 -10.58 -10.98
N LEU A 48 6.64 -10.97 -11.64
CA LEU A 48 7.25 -10.11 -12.63
C LEU A 48 6.33 -10.00 -13.85
N PRO A 49 5.94 -8.77 -14.23
CA PRO A 49 5.13 -8.54 -15.42
C PRO A 49 5.92 -8.94 -16.67
N ASN A 50 5.24 -9.19 -17.79
CA ASN A 50 5.91 -9.50 -19.05
C ASN A 50 6.48 -8.26 -19.76
N GLU A 51 5.88 -7.11 -19.48
CA GLU A 51 6.28 -5.82 -20.03
C GLU A 51 7.58 -5.32 -19.38
N GLU A 52 8.54 -4.96 -20.22
CA GLU A 52 9.89 -4.59 -19.78
C GLU A 52 9.89 -3.38 -18.85
N GLU A 53 9.14 -2.33 -19.16
CA GLU A 53 9.07 -1.14 -18.31
C GLU A 53 8.55 -1.48 -16.91
N SER A 54 7.51 -2.32 -16.84
CA SER A 54 6.92 -2.77 -15.59
C SER A 54 7.89 -3.69 -14.81
N ARG A 55 8.75 -4.47 -15.47
CA ARG A 55 9.82 -5.25 -14.82
C ARG A 55 10.89 -4.34 -14.23
N VAL A 56 11.32 -3.34 -14.98
CA VAL A 56 12.31 -2.36 -14.53
C VAL A 56 11.84 -1.66 -13.26
N ARG A 57 10.54 -1.32 -13.16
CA ARG A 57 9.94 -0.74 -11.94
C ARG A 57 10.05 -1.68 -10.73
N VAL A 58 9.72 -2.96 -10.89
CA VAL A 58 9.85 -3.96 -9.80
C VAL A 58 11.31 -4.14 -9.40
N MET A 59 12.24 -4.24 -10.36
CA MET A 59 13.65 -4.39 -10.05
C MET A 59 14.24 -3.14 -9.38
N ARG A 60 13.74 -1.95 -9.73
CA ARG A 60 14.09 -0.70 -9.04
C ARG A 60 13.68 -0.76 -7.57
N GLU A 61 12.48 -1.23 -7.24
CA GLU A 61 12.06 -1.42 -5.83
C GLU A 61 13.07 -2.29 -5.06
N VAL A 62 13.47 -3.43 -5.64
CA VAL A 62 14.44 -4.36 -5.02
C VAL A 62 15.79 -3.67 -4.79
N ILE A 63 16.32 -3.02 -5.82
CA ILE A 63 17.64 -2.37 -5.78
C ILE A 63 17.62 -1.19 -4.81
N THR A 64 16.57 -0.36 -4.84
CA THR A 64 16.44 0.78 -3.95
C THR A 64 16.37 0.31 -2.50
N LEU A 65 15.51 -0.66 -2.18
CA LEU A 65 15.37 -1.16 -0.83
C LEU A 65 16.67 -1.81 -0.32
N ALA A 66 17.39 -2.53 -1.17
CA ALA A 66 18.69 -3.13 -0.83
C ALA A 66 19.77 -2.08 -0.48
N ASN A 67 19.69 -0.88 -1.07
CA ASN A 67 20.63 0.22 -0.84
C ASN A 67 20.22 1.16 0.29
N CYS A 68 18.99 1.05 0.82
CA CYS A 68 18.52 1.86 1.94
C CYS A 68 18.90 1.23 3.28
N LYS A 69 19.82 1.88 4.02
CA LYS A 69 20.24 1.45 5.36
C LYS A 69 20.00 2.58 6.35
N HIS A 70 18.88 2.51 7.07
CA HIS A 70 18.47 3.51 8.04
C HIS A 70 17.70 2.85 9.19
N PRO A 71 17.85 3.27 10.46
CA PRO A 71 17.12 2.69 11.59
C PRO A 71 15.60 2.74 11.42
N ASN A 72 15.08 3.78 10.78
CA ASN A 72 13.65 3.99 10.56
C ASN A 72 13.12 3.58 9.17
N ILE A 73 13.89 2.80 8.42
CA ILE A 73 13.43 2.16 7.17
C ILE A 73 13.40 0.64 7.38
N VAL A 74 12.42 -0.03 6.79
CA VAL A 74 12.32 -1.50 6.81
C VAL A 74 13.59 -2.11 6.23
N ARG A 75 14.31 -2.88 7.06
CA ARG A 75 15.58 -3.50 6.71
C ARG A 75 15.40 -4.60 5.66
N TYR A 76 16.08 -4.42 4.53
CA TYR A 76 16.30 -5.46 3.51
C TYR A 76 17.24 -6.55 4.04
N ILE A 77 16.94 -7.82 3.70
CA ILE A 77 17.80 -8.97 3.98
C ILE A 77 18.40 -9.50 2.68
N GLN A 78 17.54 -9.97 1.77
CA GLN A 78 17.94 -10.55 0.49
C GLN A 78 16.74 -10.62 -0.48
N SER A 79 17.01 -10.95 -1.73
CA SER A 79 15.99 -11.22 -2.75
C SER A 79 16.45 -12.28 -3.73
N TRP A 80 15.52 -13.04 -4.28
CA TRP A 80 15.77 -14.05 -5.32
C TRP A 80 14.60 -14.15 -6.28
N THR A 81 14.79 -14.89 -7.38
CA THR A 81 13.75 -15.16 -8.37
C THR A 81 13.44 -16.65 -8.46
N GLU A 82 12.18 -16.98 -8.76
CA GLU A 82 11.77 -18.35 -9.08
C GLU A 82 10.93 -18.36 -10.37
N THR A 83 11.16 -19.37 -11.21
CA THR A 83 10.41 -19.60 -12.46
C THR A 83 9.75 -20.98 -12.38
N PRO A 84 8.64 -21.12 -11.63
CA PRO A 84 7.95 -22.40 -11.48
C PRO A 84 7.32 -22.87 -12.81
N PRO A 85 7.08 -24.19 -12.96
CA PRO A 85 6.30 -24.71 -14.09
C PRO A 85 4.92 -24.07 -14.18
N PRO A 86 4.32 -23.96 -15.38
CA PRO A 86 3.00 -23.37 -15.55
C PRO A 86 1.94 -24.01 -14.65
N GLY A 87 1.17 -23.20 -13.92
CA GLY A 87 0.11 -23.65 -13.02
C GLY A 87 0.58 -24.13 -11.64
N TRP A 88 1.89 -24.33 -11.45
CA TRP A 88 2.42 -24.83 -10.18
C TRP A 88 2.18 -23.82 -9.05
N GLN A 89 2.48 -22.53 -9.26
CA GLN A 89 2.34 -21.51 -8.22
C GLN A 89 0.87 -21.23 -7.90
N GLU A 90 0.00 -21.21 -8.90
CA GLU A 90 -1.44 -21.04 -8.74
C GLU A 90 -2.05 -22.16 -7.91
N GLU A 91 -1.58 -23.40 -8.13
CA GLU A 91 -2.03 -24.55 -7.35
C GLU A 91 -1.57 -24.46 -5.89
N GLN A 92 -0.31 -24.09 -5.65
CA GLN A 92 0.17 -23.84 -4.28
C GLN A 92 -0.64 -22.75 -3.57
N ASP A 93 -0.91 -21.64 -4.25
CA ASP A 93 -1.70 -20.53 -3.70
C ASP A 93 -3.14 -20.94 -3.40
N ARG A 94 -3.73 -21.82 -4.21
CA ARG A 94 -5.07 -22.38 -4.00
C ARG A 94 -5.13 -23.26 -2.76
N GLN A 95 -4.22 -24.23 -2.64
CA GLN A 95 -4.14 -25.12 -1.49
C GLN A 95 -3.92 -24.35 -0.19
N GLN A 96 -3.06 -23.33 -0.25
CA GLN A 96 -2.77 -22.45 0.86
C GLN A 96 -4.00 -21.61 1.28
N ASN A 97 -4.76 -21.10 0.31
CA ASN A 97 -6.00 -20.39 0.59
C ASN A 97 -7.03 -21.26 1.30
N GLU A 98 -7.18 -22.51 0.88
CA GLU A 98 -8.10 -23.45 1.54
C GLU A 98 -7.65 -23.76 2.97
N ARG A 99 -6.35 -23.95 3.22
CA ARG A 99 -5.82 -24.11 4.58
C ARG A 99 -6.16 -22.91 5.48
N TRP A 100 -6.03 -21.69 4.98
CA TRP A 100 -6.36 -20.49 5.76
C TRP A 100 -7.85 -20.32 6.01
N LYS A 101 -8.71 -20.67 5.05
CA LYS A 101 -10.15 -20.68 5.28
C LYS A 101 -10.51 -21.61 6.43
N GLU A 102 -9.91 -22.80 6.46
CA GLU A 102 -10.13 -23.78 7.52
C GLU A 102 -9.59 -23.32 8.87
N GLU A 103 -8.38 -22.75 8.94
CA GLU A 103 -7.83 -22.18 10.18
C GLU A 103 -8.71 -21.07 10.76
N LYS A 104 -9.21 -20.15 9.90
CA LYS A 104 -10.16 -19.10 10.33
C LYS A 104 -11.47 -19.68 10.85
N ARG A 105 -11.95 -20.76 10.22
CA ARG A 105 -13.16 -21.47 10.65
C ARG A 105 -12.98 -22.04 12.05
N LYS A 106 -11.86 -22.74 12.30
CA LYS A 106 -11.50 -23.30 13.62
C LYS A 106 -11.36 -22.23 14.70
N GLN A 107 -10.68 -21.12 14.41
CA GLN A 107 -10.55 -20.01 15.36
C GLN A 107 -11.90 -19.39 15.73
N LYS A 108 -12.86 -19.35 14.80
CA LYS A 108 -14.21 -18.88 15.06
C LYS A 108 -15.02 -19.87 15.89
N GLU A 109 -14.83 -21.17 15.68
CA GLU A 109 -15.47 -22.24 16.46
C GLU A 109 -14.95 -22.30 17.90
N GLU A 110 -13.63 -22.11 18.10
CA GLU A 110 -13.01 -22.04 19.43
C GLU A 110 -13.47 -20.79 20.20
N ARG A 111 -13.57 -19.63 19.53
CA ARG A 111 -14.13 -18.40 20.14
C ARG A 111 -15.63 -18.51 20.46
N GLY A 112 -16.38 -19.27 19.67
CA GLY A 112 -17.80 -19.56 19.93
C GLY A 112 -18.06 -20.42 21.18
N GLN A 113 -17.02 -20.92 21.85
CA GLN A 113 -17.13 -21.66 23.12
C GLN A 113 -16.68 -20.85 24.36
N GLU A 114 -16.19 -19.61 24.18
CA GLU A 114 -15.68 -18.75 25.27
C GLU A 114 -16.47 -17.43 25.47
N GLU A 115 -17.69 -17.30 24.96
CA GLU A 115 -18.56 -16.14 25.26
C GLU A 115 -19.44 -16.37 26.50
N GLU A 116 -18.82 -16.36 27.68
CA GLU A 116 -19.47 -15.87 28.91
C GLU A 116 -18.48 -15.18 29.87
N ARG A 117 -17.55 -14.37 29.34
CA ARG A 117 -16.95 -13.23 30.07
C ARG A 117 -16.02 -12.40 29.18
N GLY A 118 -16.46 -11.18 28.85
CA GLY A 118 -15.57 -10.09 28.46
C GLY A 118 -15.76 -9.59 27.03
N GLN A 119 -16.21 -8.34 26.94
CA GLN A 119 -16.46 -7.54 25.75
C GLN A 119 -15.38 -7.69 24.67
N GLU A 120 -15.80 -8.13 23.48
CA GLU A 120 -14.94 -8.41 22.34
C GLU A 120 -14.44 -7.16 21.61
N GLU A 121 -13.16 -7.19 21.20
CA GLU A 121 -12.57 -6.28 20.21
C GLU A 121 -12.69 -6.89 18.80
N GLU A 122 -13.39 -6.16 17.91
CA GLU A 122 -13.60 -6.51 16.51
C GLU A 122 -12.34 -6.24 15.66
N TYR A 123 -11.80 -7.28 14.99
CA TYR A 123 -10.67 -7.17 14.07
C TYR A 123 -11.16 -7.12 12.62
N THR A 124 -11.42 -5.92 12.12
CA THR A 124 -11.82 -5.69 10.72
C THR A 124 -10.65 -5.11 9.93
N TYR A 125 -10.15 -5.87 8.96
CA TYR A 125 -9.40 -5.33 7.82
C TYR A 125 -10.40 -5.16 6.67
N SER A 126 -10.61 -3.93 6.21
CA SER A 126 -11.37 -3.66 4.99
C SER A 126 -10.63 -4.24 3.80
N THR A 127 -10.99 -5.47 3.43
CA THR A 127 -10.93 -5.91 2.05
C THR A 127 -12.21 -5.43 1.38
N GLY A 128 -12.09 -4.54 0.38
CA GLY A 128 -13.17 -4.34 -0.57
C GLY A 128 -13.36 -5.64 -1.35
N THR A 129 -14.22 -6.51 -0.86
CA THR A 129 -14.65 -7.73 -1.54
C THR A 129 -15.86 -7.37 -2.39
N ASN A 130 -15.67 -7.21 -3.69
CA ASN A 130 -16.78 -7.35 -4.62
C ASN A 130 -16.92 -8.85 -4.89
N GLU A 131 -17.84 -9.47 -4.16
CA GLU A 131 -18.53 -10.66 -4.64
C GLU A 131 -19.32 -10.27 -5.89
N ILE A 132 -19.30 -11.13 -6.90
CA ILE A 132 -20.09 -10.99 -8.12
C ILE A 132 -21.44 -11.67 -7.83
N PRO A 133 -22.58 -10.96 -7.81
CA PRO A 133 -23.86 -11.57 -8.08
C PRO A 133 -24.09 -11.57 -9.59
N THR A 134 -24.55 -12.72 -10.04
CA THR A 134 -25.01 -13.06 -11.37
C THR A 134 -26.10 -12.12 -11.89
N SER A 135 -25.99 -11.82 -13.18
CA SER A 135 -26.99 -11.29 -14.13
C SER A 135 -28.47 -11.30 -13.73
N SER A 136 -29.14 -10.14 -13.90
CA SER A 136 -30.48 -10.05 -14.49
C SER A 136 -30.82 -8.59 -14.85
N ASP A 137 -31.10 -8.38 -16.14
CA ASP A 137 -32.14 -7.52 -16.74
C ASP A 137 -32.34 -6.07 -16.26
N CYS A 138 -32.12 -5.12 -17.19
CA CYS A 138 -33.08 -4.10 -17.65
C CYS A 138 -32.33 -3.10 -18.56
N GLU A 139 -32.51 -3.17 -19.88
CA GLU A 139 -33.38 -2.26 -20.65
C GLU A 139 -33.34 -0.80 -20.20
N GLU A 140 -32.62 0.04 -20.94
CA GLU A 140 -32.97 1.45 -21.04
C GLU A 140 -32.86 1.95 -22.49
N SER A 141 -34.02 2.41 -22.92
CA SER A 141 -34.38 3.16 -24.10
C SER A 141 -33.44 4.32 -24.42
N VAL A 142 -33.07 4.45 -25.70
CA VAL A 142 -32.75 5.75 -26.29
C VAL A 142 -33.60 5.99 -27.53
N SER A 143 -34.43 7.01 -27.38
CA SER A 143 -35.38 7.56 -28.31
C SER A 143 -34.69 8.07 -29.57
N ALA A 144 -35.28 7.75 -30.70
CA ALA A 144 -34.92 8.22 -32.02
C ALA A 144 -35.15 9.73 -32.16
N ASP A 145 -34.23 10.40 -32.84
CA ASP A 145 -34.51 11.66 -33.53
C ASP A 145 -34.53 11.42 -35.03
N SER A 146 -35.61 11.90 -35.64
CA SER A 146 -36.04 11.56 -37.00
C SER A 146 -35.67 12.67 -37.96
N GLN A 147 -35.22 12.32 -39.18
CA GLN A 147 -35.50 13.10 -40.39
C GLN A 147 -35.32 12.25 -41.67
N SER A 148 -36.47 11.80 -42.18
CA SER A 148 -36.92 11.64 -43.58
C SER A 148 -35.92 11.35 -44.73
N ASN A 149 -36.13 10.23 -45.43
CA ASN A 149 -36.75 10.24 -46.78
C ASN A 149 -37.14 8.84 -47.29
N HIS A 150 -38.36 8.72 -47.84
CA HIS A 150 -38.86 7.63 -48.70
C HIS A 150 -38.14 7.65 -50.08
N GLY A 151 -38.05 6.61 -50.92
CA GLY A 151 -38.55 5.23 -50.88
C GLY A 151 -38.21 4.46 -52.18
N ASN A 152 -38.53 3.15 -52.16
CA ASN A 152 -38.79 2.17 -53.23
C ASN A 152 -37.69 1.74 -54.23
N ASN A 153 -37.33 0.44 -54.23
CA ASN A 153 -37.76 -0.53 -55.26
C ASN A 153 -37.20 -1.96 -55.01
N ASP A 154 -37.90 -2.89 -55.65
CA ASP A 154 -38.01 -4.35 -55.45
C ASP A 154 -36.83 -5.28 -55.84
N GLU A 155 -36.85 -6.44 -55.16
CA GLU A 155 -36.58 -7.82 -55.65
C GLU A 155 -35.14 -8.43 -55.76
N PRO A 156 -35.01 -9.78 -55.69
CA PRO A 156 -34.02 -10.48 -54.86
C PRO A 156 -32.99 -11.28 -55.67
N LYS A 157 -31.75 -11.48 -55.16
CA LYS A 157 -30.84 -12.53 -55.66
C LYS A 157 -29.87 -13.11 -54.63
N ASP A 158 -29.94 -14.45 -54.60
CA ASP A 158 -28.86 -15.43 -54.52
C ASP A 158 -28.02 -15.58 -53.25
N GLY A 159 -28.17 -16.77 -52.68
CA GLY A 159 -27.42 -17.25 -51.54
C GLY A 159 -25.97 -17.58 -51.87
N LYS A 160 -25.14 -17.43 -50.84
CA LYS A 160 -23.90 -18.17 -50.67
C LYS A 160 -23.80 -18.60 -49.22
N ASN A 161 -24.07 -19.89 -49.01
CA ASN A 161 -23.62 -20.65 -47.86
C ASN A 161 -22.12 -20.42 -47.67
N ASN A 162 -21.73 -19.95 -46.49
CA ASN A 162 -20.38 -20.16 -46.01
C ASN A 162 -20.41 -20.34 -44.48
N CYS A 163 -20.75 -21.56 -44.06
CA CYS A 163 -20.43 -22.04 -42.73
C CYS A 163 -18.90 -22.11 -42.64
N LYS A 164 -18.28 -21.08 -42.06
CA LYS A 164 -16.89 -21.19 -41.60
C LYS A 164 -16.91 -22.01 -40.32
N GLU A 165 -16.34 -23.20 -40.40
CA GLU A 165 -15.98 -24.04 -39.26
C GLU A 165 -15.33 -23.19 -38.15
N LEU A 166 -15.93 -23.25 -36.97
CA LEU A 166 -15.31 -22.80 -35.73
C LEU A 166 -14.14 -23.72 -35.42
N MET A 167 -12.95 -23.35 -35.86
CA MET A 167 -11.72 -23.95 -35.31
C MET A 167 -11.56 -23.51 -33.85
N PRO A 168 -11.19 -24.42 -32.93
CA PRO A 168 -10.94 -24.05 -31.55
C PRO A 168 -9.77 -23.07 -31.49
N MET A 169 -9.98 -21.92 -30.87
CA MET A 169 -8.93 -20.92 -30.68
C MET A 169 -7.74 -21.58 -29.98
N ALA A 170 -6.58 -21.56 -30.64
CA ALA A 170 -5.32 -21.97 -30.06
C ALA A 170 -5.12 -21.19 -28.75
N SER A 171 -5.20 -21.90 -27.62
CA SER A 171 -4.86 -21.33 -26.31
C SER A 171 -3.44 -20.77 -26.40
N LYS A 172 -3.27 -19.47 -26.08
CA LYS A 172 -1.95 -18.83 -26.02
C LYS A 172 -0.99 -19.75 -25.25
N PRO A 173 0.25 -19.95 -25.72
CA PRO A 173 1.20 -20.80 -25.03
C PRO A 173 1.37 -20.31 -23.58
N LEU A 174 1.22 -21.23 -22.63
CA LEU A 174 1.39 -20.99 -21.19
C LEU A 174 2.82 -20.50 -20.95
N GLN A 175 2.99 -19.18 -20.84
CA GLN A 175 4.29 -18.58 -20.57
C GLN A 175 4.65 -18.79 -19.09
N ASN A 176 5.89 -19.18 -18.84
CA ASN A 176 6.39 -19.32 -17.48
C ASN A 176 6.36 -17.95 -16.79
N LYS A 177 5.66 -17.87 -15.66
CA LYS A 177 5.68 -16.70 -14.80
C LYS A 177 6.97 -16.69 -13.99
N VAL A 178 7.55 -15.52 -13.81
CA VAL A 178 8.70 -15.32 -12.93
C VAL A 178 8.22 -14.59 -11.69
N TYR A 179 8.66 -15.05 -10.52
CA TYR A 179 8.35 -14.43 -9.23
C TYR A 179 9.62 -13.88 -8.61
N VAL A 180 9.56 -12.64 -8.11
CA VAL A 180 10.60 -12.04 -7.28
C VAL A 180 10.16 -12.16 -5.83
N TYR A 181 11.07 -12.65 -4.98
CA TYR A 181 10.90 -12.72 -3.54
C TYR A 181 11.82 -11.71 -2.89
N ILE A 182 11.30 -10.92 -1.96
CA ILE A 182 12.05 -9.92 -1.19
C ILE A 182 11.89 -10.26 0.29
N GLN A 183 12.97 -10.68 0.93
CA GLN A 183 13.03 -10.93 2.37
C GLN A 183 13.41 -9.65 3.11
N MET A 184 12.62 -9.30 4.11
CA MET A 184 12.76 -8.09 4.93
C MET A 184 12.53 -8.40 6.41
N GLU A 185 12.95 -7.48 7.28
CA GLU A 185 12.63 -7.58 8.70
C GLU A 185 11.10 -7.64 8.92
N VAL A 186 10.68 -8.47 9.88
CA VAL A 186 9.27 -8.54 10.26
C VAL A 186 8.95 -7.47 11.30
N CYS A 187 7.96 -6.63 10.99
CA CYS A 187 7.38 -5.67 11.92
C CYS A 187 6.17 -6.27 12.66
N PHE A 188 5.59 -5.54 13.61
CA PHE A 188 4.31 -5.93 14.20
C PHE A 188 3.21 -6.03 13.14
N LYS A 189 2.15 -6.79 13.48
CA LYS A 189 0.98 -6.97 12.60
C LYS A 189 0.20 -5.68 12.33
N PHE A 190 0.46 -4.63 13.09
CA PHE A 190 -0.21 -3.34 12.99
C PHE A 190 0.74 -2.30 12.42
N ASN A 191 0.21 -1.45 11.54
CA ASN A 191 0.85 -0.24 11.06
C ASN A 191 0.32 0.98 11.82
N LEU A 192 0.88 2.16 11.52
CA LEU A 192 0.47 3.43 12.13
C LEU A 192 -1.02 3.69 11.95
N ARG A 193 -1.61 3.32 10.80
CA ARG A 193 -3.06 3.46 10.58
C ARG A 193 -3.88 2.71 11.63
N THR A 194 -3.45 1.50 11.98
CA THR A 194 -4.14 0.68 12.97
C THR A 194 -3.95 1.24 14.38
N LEU A 195 -2.78 1.83 14.66
CA LEU A 195 -2.47 2.45 15.94
C LEU A 195 -3.26 3.75 16.18
N LEU A 196 -3.59 4.48 15.11
CA LEU A 196 -4.38 5.71 15.17
C LEU A 196 -5.90 5.48 15.32
N LYS A 197 -6.37 4.22 15.29
CA LYS A 197 -7.78 3.91 15.56
C LYS A 197 -8.15 4.20 17.03
N PRO A 198 -9.43 4.50 17.31
CA PRO A 198 -9.95 4.66 18.65
C PRO A 198 -9.44 3.64 19.66
N GLY A 199 -8.96 4.12 20.82
CA GLY A 199 -8.53 3.28 21.95
C GLY A 199 -7.20 2.54 21.81
N LYS A 200 -6.50 2.61 20.66
CA LYS A 200 -5.24 1.88 20.44
C LYS A 200 -3.99 2.63 20.91
N LEU A 201 -3.96 3.96 20.83
CA LEU A 201 -2.86 4.78 21.33
C LEU A 201 -3.27 5.47 22.64
N LYS A 202 -2.81 4.94 23.78
CA LYS A 202 -3.21 5.43 25.11
C LYS A 202 -2.48 6.72 25.53
N PHE A 203 -1.21 6.88 25.15
CA PHE A 203 -0.35 8.00 25.58
C PHE A 203 0.11 8.83 24.38
N ARG A 204 -0.88 9.33 23.63
CA ARG A 204 -0.68 10.00 22.36
C ARG A 204 0.31 11.17 22.44
N ASP A 205 0.19 12.04 23.43
CA ASP A 205 1.09 13.19 23.62
C ASP A 205 2.55 12.79 23.88
N TYR A 206 2.78 11.58 24.40
CA TYR A 206 4.13 11.06 24.66
C TYR A 206 4.72 10.36 23.43
N ASP A 207 3.88 9.65 22.67
CA ASP A 207 4.31 8.82 21.55
C ASP A 207 4.48 9.63 20.25
N ILE A 208 3.62 10.64 20.00
CA ILE A 208 3.64 11.43 18.76
C ILE A 208 5.00 12.07 18.48
N PRO A 209 5.66 12.77 19.43
CA PRO A 209 6.95 13.40 19.15
C PRO A 209 7.98 12.40 18.63
N SER A 210 8.03 11.22 19.25
CA SER A 210 8.92 10.14 18.84
C SER A 210 8.57 9.59 17.46
N PHE A 211 7.28 9.31 17.22
CA PHE A 211 6.84 8.72 15.97
C PHE A 211 7.07 9.67 14.80
N PHE A 212 6.63 10.92 14.92
CA PHE A 212 6.75 11.86 13.83
C PHE A 212 8.21 12.19 13.51
N HIS A 213 9.05 12.36 14.53
CA HIS A 213 10.48 12.54 14.34
C HIS A 213 11.12 11.37 13.56
N GLN A 214 10.85 10.12 13.97
CA GLN A 214 11.37 8.95 13.27
C GLN A 214 10.86 8.81 11.82
N ILE A 215 9.63 9.24 11.55
CA ILE A 215 9.08 9.29 10.17
C ILE A 215 9.83 10.34 9.36
N VAL A 216 9.99 11.56 9.89
CA VAL A 216 10.70 12.67 9.23
C VAL A 216 12.17 12.29 8.98
N ASP A 217 12.84 11.67 9.94
CA ASP A 217 14.23 11.21 9.82
C ASP A 217 14.40 10.15 8.72
N ALA A 218 13.43 9.23 8.58
CA ALA A 218 13.42 8.28 7.46
C ALA A 218 13.24 8.97 6.10
N VAL A 219 12.38 9.98 6.00
CA VAL A 219 12.12 10.71 4.74
C VAL A 219 13.30 11.61 4.37
N ASP A 220 13.91 12.26 5.36
CA ASP A 220 15.16 13.02 5.23
C ASP A 220 16.27 12.13 4.64
N TYR A 221 16.46 10.92 5.19
CA TYR A 221 17.38 9.94 4.61
C TYR A 221 17.04 9.58 3.16
N ILE A 222 15.77 9.32 2.83
CA ILE A 222 15.33 9.01 1.45
C ILE A 222 15.68 10.18 0.50
N HIS A 223 15.39 11.42 0.90
CA HIS A 223 15.67 12.61 0.10
C HIS A 223 17.18 12.84 -0.06
N SER A 224 17.98 12.60 0.98
CA SER A 224 19.45 12.67 0.93
C SER A 224 20.07 11.68 -0.08
N LYS A 225 19.38 10.56 -0.35
CA LYS A 225 19.76 9.59 -1.38
C LYS A 225 19.23 9.94 -2.77
N SER A 226 18.71 11.17 -2.95
CA SER A 226 18.04 11.62 -4.17
C SER A 226 16.90 10.69 -4.58
N LEU A 227 16.18 10.12 -3.61
CA LEU A 227 15.00 9.28 -3.84
C LEU A 227 13.73 10.03 -3.43
N ILE A 228 12.58 9.60 -3.96
CA ILE A 228 11.24 10.09 -3.61
C ILE A 228 10.38 8.90 -3.22
N HIS A 229 9.68 8.94 -2.07
CA HIS A 229 8.86 7.82 -1.61
C HIS A 229 7.55 7.67 -2.40
N ARG A 230 6.82 8.76 -2.64
CA ARG A 230 5.59 8.88 -3.45
C ARG A 230 4.32 8.22 -2.92
N ASP A 231 4.42 7.21 -2.05
CA ASP A 231 3.26 6.55 -1.42
C ASP A 231 3.33 6.58 0.12
N LEU A 232 3.72 7.72 0.70
CA LEU A 232 3.73 7.89 2.15
C LEU A 232 2.30 7.94 2.67
N LYS A 233 1.97 7.01 3.56
CA LYS A 233 0.70 6.93 4.27
C LYS A 233 0.86 6.10 5.54
N PRO A 234 0.00 6.27 6.57
CA PRO A 234 0.09 5.50 7.80
C PRO A 234 -0.01 3.97 7.63
N MET A 235 -0.50 3.50 6.49
CA MET A 235 -0.55 2.07 6.17
C MET A 235 0.81 1.48 5.78
N ASN A 236 1.73 2.34 5.32
CA ASN A 236 3.10 2.01 4.90
C ASN A 236 4.14 2.39 5.98
N ILE A 237 3.67 2.79 7.17
CA ILE A 237 4.51 3.10 8.33
C ILE A 237 4.26 2.02 9.39
N PHE A 238 5.27 1.20 9.64
CA PHE A 238 5.21 0.04 10.52
C PHE A 238 5.90 0.30 11.85
N ILE A 239 5.66 -0.59 12.82
CA ILE A 239 6.33 -0.58 14.12
C ILE A 239 7.14 -1.87 14.25
N SER A 240 8.44 -1.76 14.46
CA SER A 240 9.34 -2.91 14.66
C SER A 240 9.05 -3.60 16.00
N LYS A 241 9.55 -4.83 16.18
CA LYS A 241 9.42 -5.58 17.45
C LYS A 241 10.03 -4.87 18.68
N CYS A 242 10.93 -3.91 18.47
CA CYS A 242 11.53 -3.09 19.51
C CYS A 242 10.87 -1.71 19.64
N GLY A 243 9.79 -1.43 18.91
CA GLY A 243 9.02 -0.19 19.06
C GLY A 243 9.42 0.96 18.18
N LEU A 244 10.37 0.74 17.28
CA LEU A 244 10.83 1.78 16.38
C LEU A 244 9.91 1.89 15.17
N ILE A 245 9.70 3.10 14.69
CA ILE A 245 9.01 3.33 13.42
C ILE A 245 9.86 2.78 12.28
N LYS A 246 9.19 2.17 11.31
CA LYS A 246 9.77 1.62 10.08
C LYS A 246 8.95 2.05 8.88
N VAL A 247 9.47 2.99 8.09
CA VAL A 247 8.89 3.35 6.79
C VAL A 247 9.19 2.23 5.79
N GLY A 248 8.17 1.77 5.08
CA GLY A 248 8.26 0.68 4.11
C GLY A 248 7.43 0.91 2.86
N ASP A 249 7.34 -0.13 2.03
CA ASP A 249 6.66 -0.15 0.72
C ASP A 249 7.27 0.83 -0.31
N PHE A 250 8.42 0.43 -0.83
CA PHE A 250 9.20 1.21 -1.81
C PHE A 250 8.72 1.00 -3.26
N GLY A 251 7.52 0.43 -3.46
CA GLY A 251 7.02 0.03 -4.78
C GLY A 251 6.81 1.19 -5.77
N LEU A 252 6.75 2.42 -5.28
CA LEU A 252 6.70 3.63 -6.12
C LEU A 252 7.98 4.48 -6.05
N VAL A 253 9.00 4.08 -5.29
CA VAL A 253 10.18 4.92 -5.07
C VAL A 253 10.98 5.07 -6.37
N THR A 254 11.45 6.28 -6.64
CA THR A 254 12.30 6.57 -7.81
C THR A 254 13.35 7.62 -7.51
N GLY A 255 14.38 7.72 -8.35
CA GLY A 255 15.40 8.78 -8.27
C GLY A 255 14.88 10.14 -8.73
N MET A 256 15.27 11.23 -8.07
CA MET A 256 14.88 12.60 -8.42
C MET A 256 15.31 13.02 -9.84
N ALA A 257 16.37 12.41 -10.38
CA ALA A 257 16.86 12.64 -11.73
C ALA A 257 16.19 11.78 -12.81
N ASP A 258 15.41 10.77 -12.41
CA ASP A 258 14.50 10.12 -13.34
C ASP A 258 13.51 11.19 -13.79
N LYS A 259 13.50 11.52 -15.10
CA LYS A 259 12.46 12.38 -15.67
C LYS A 259 11.12 11.91 -15.11
N PRO A 260 10.23 12.81 -14.63
CA PRO A 260 8.91 12.38 -14.19
C PRO A 260 8.32 11.64 -15.39
N ASN A 261 8.23 10.30 -15.30
CA ASN A 261 7.73 9.50 -16.40
C ASN A 261 6.31 9.99 -16.65
N MET A 262 6.21 10.82 -17.69
CA MET A 262 5.18 10.83 -18.70
C MET A 262 4.27 9.61 -18.49
N ILE A 263 3.06 9.86 -17.99
CA ILE A 263 1.91 9.20 -18.56
C ILE A 263 1.98 9.62 -20.03
N THR A 264 2.56 8.79 -20.89
CA THR A 264 2.57 9.06 -22.32
C THR A 264 1.11 9.13 -22.74
N ASN A 265 0.69 10.31 -23.17
CA ASN A 265 -0.53 10.46 -23.94
C ASN A 265 -0.37 9.60 -25.19
N ASP A 266 -1.03 8.45 -25.21
CA ASP A 266 -1.28 7.73 -26.45
C ASP A 266 -2.79 7.62 -26.61
N GLU A 267 -3.32 8.46 -27.49
CA GLU A 267 -4.71 8.50 -27.92
C GLU A 267 -4.99 7.34 -28.90
N THR A 268 -4.70 6.09 -28.49
CA THR A 268 -5.16 4.93 -29.25
C THR A 268 -5.45 3.74 -28.34
N CYS A 269 -6.73 3.41 -28.26
CA CYS A 269 -7.30 2.42 -27.38
C CYS A 269 -6.71 1.01 -27.55
N SER A 270 -6.22 0.42 -26.46
CA SER A 270 -6.37 -1.01 -26.17
C SER A 270 -6.40 -1.25 -24.66
N SER A 271 -7.55 -1.74 -24.23
CA SER A 271 -8.03 -1.90 -22.85
C SER A 271 -7.36 -3.06 -22.10
N SER A 272 -6.17 -2.84 -21.53
CA SER A 272 -5.62 -3.76 -20.51
C SER A 272 -4.45 -3.26 -19.64
N SER A 273 -3.94 -2.04 -19.81
CA SER A 273 -2.73 -1.60 -19.08
C SER A 273 -2.80 -0.16 -18.55
N ARG A 274 -3.98 0.31 -18.15
CA ARG A 274 -4.05 1.46 -17.23
C ARG A 274 -3.58 0.98 -15.87
N SER A 275 -2.29 1.18 -15.59
CA SER A 275 -1.72 1.04 -14.24
C SER A 275 -2.68 1.69 -13.24
N HIS A 276 -3.28 0.87 -12.39
CA HIS A 276 -4.39 1.19 -11.51
C HIS A 276 -4.18 2.49 -10.71
N HIS A 277 -4.76 3.58 -11.19
CA HIS A 277 -5.48 4.56 -10.38
C HIS A 277 -6.88 4.62 -10.98
N THR A 278 -7.77 3.76 -10.47
CA THR A 278 -9.19 3.85 -10.78
C THR A 278 -9.69 5.20 -10.32
N GLN A 279 -9.89 6.11 -11.28
CA GLN A 279 -10.72 7.30 -11.13
C GLN A 279 -12.11 6.79 -10.71
N GLY A 280 -12.43 6.97 -9.43
CA GLY A 280 -13.63 6.43 -8.79
C GLY A 280 -13.28 5.45 -7.67
N VAL A 281 -13.42 5.91 -6.43
CA VAL A 281 -13.37 5.14 -5.16
C VAL A 281 -11.99 4.80 -4.58
N GLY A 282 -10.87 5.07 -5.29
CA GLY A 282 -9.51 4.68 -4.84
C GLY A 282 -8.51 5.79 -4.50
N THR A 283 -8.91 7.06 -4.43
CA THR A 283 -7.98 8.18 -4.18
C THR A 283 -7.37 8.06 -2.78
N THR A 284 -6.07 7.77 -2.68
CA THR A 284 -5.42 7.78 -1.36
C THR A 284 -5.41 9.22 -0.85
N PRO A 285 -5.95 9.51 0.36
CA PRO A 285 -6.13 10.87 0.83
C PRO A 285 -4.81 11.61 1.06
N TYR A 286 -3.66 10.92 0.96
CA TYR A 286 -2.33 11.46 1.23
C TYR A 286 -1.59 11.99 0.00
N MET A 287 -2.03 11.64 -1.22
CA MET A 287 -1.39 12.09 -2.46
C MET A 287 -1.47 13.60 -2.62
N SER A 288 -0.37 14.21 -3.07
CA SER A 288 -0.36 15.65 -3.31
C SER A 288 -1.27 16.06 -4.49
N PRO A 289 -1.69 17.34 -4.58
CA PRO A 289 -2.56 17.81 -5.64
C PRO A 289 -1.99 17.57 -7.05
N GLU A 290 -0.67 17.70 -7.23
CA GLU A 290 0.01 17.43 -8.49
C GLU A 290 0.07 15.93 -8.84
N GLN A 291 0.21 15.04 -7.84
CA GLN A 291 0.10 13.59 -8.07
C GLN A 291 -1.29 13.19 -8.55
N LEU A 292 -2.35 13.75 -7.93
CA LEU A 292 -3.74 13.46 -8.32
C LEU A 292 -4.08 13.94 -9.72
N ARG A 293 -3.46 15.03 -10.17
CA ARG A 293 -3.63 15.57 -11.53
C ARG A 293 -2.72 14.90 -12.55
N GLY A 294 -1.86 13.96 -12.15
CA GLY A 294 -0.88 13.32 -13.03
C GLY A 294 0.16 14.29 -13.58
N LEU A 295 0.40 15.41 -12.90
CA LEU A 295 1.38 16.41 -13.31
C LEU A 295 2.79 15.97 -12.93
N PRO A 296 3.84 16.52 -13.57
CA PRO A 296 5.22 16.37 -13.10
C PRO A 296 5.35 16.77 -11.63
N TYR A 297 6.07 15.96 -10.85
CA TYR A 297 6.24 16.19 -9.42
C TYR A 297 7.65 15.82 -8.97
N ASN A 298 8.06 16.36 -7.82
CA ASN A 298 9.39 16.17 -7.22
C ASN A 298 9.25 15.63 -5.78
N HIS A 299 10.32 15.67 -4.99
CA HIS A 299 10.32 15.17 -3.61
C HIS A 299 9.35 15.88 -2.65
N LYS A 300 8.82 17.06 -3.02
CA LYS A 300 7.85 17.81 -2.22
C LYS A 300 6.49 17.11 -2.09
N VAL A 301 6.22 16.07 -2.88
CA VAL A 301 5.04 15.20 -2.70
C VAL A 301 5.06 14.47 -1.35
N ASP A 302 6.26 14.11 -0.89
CA ASP A 302 6.43 13.43 0.40
C ASP A 302 6.17 14.40 1.56
N ILE A 303 6.57 15.68 1.40
CA ILE A 303 6.30 16.75 2.38
C ILE A 303 4.79 16.96 2.55
N TYR A 304 4.02 16.95 1.46
CA TYR A 304 2.57 17.05 1.52
C TYR A 304 1.95 15.86 2.27
N SER A 305 2.41 14.65 1.95
CA SER A 305 1.97 13.42 2.62
C SER A 305 2.29 13.44 4.12
N LEU A 306 3.49 13.91 4.49
CA LEU A 306 3.91 14.10 5.87
C LEU A 306 3.02 15.09 6.62
N GLY A 307 2.58 16.18 5.99
CA GLY A 307 1.68 17.15 6.61
C GLY A 307 0.35 16.50 7.01
N LEU A 308 -0.23 15.66 6.14
CA LEU A 308 -1.46 14.95 6.45
C LEU A 308 -1.27 13.88 7.53
N ILE A 309 -0.12 13.19 7.53
CA ILE A 309 0.25 12.25 8.60
C ILE A 309 0.44 12.98 9.93
N PHE A 310 1.08 14.15 9.92
CA PHE A 310 1.30 14.96 11.11
C PHE A 310 -0.03 15.42 11.72
N PHE A 311 -0.93 15.93 10.88
CA PHE A 311 -2.27 16.30 11.33
C PHE A 311 -3.00 15.10 11.94
N GLU A 312 -2.96 13.93 11.28
CA GLU A 312 -3.61 12.72 11.79
C GLU A 312 -2.94 12.15 13.05
N LEU A 313 -1.70 12.54 13.34
CA LEU A 313 -1.02 12.28 14.61
C LEU A 313 -1.46 13.27 15.68
N LEU A 314 -1.75 14.53 15.36
CA LEU A 314 -2.24 15.51 16.35
C LEU A 314 -3.71 15.30 16.70
N VAL A 315 -4.56 14.98 15.72
CA VAL A 315 -6.02 14.96 15.90
C VAL A 315 -6.57 13.54 16.04
N TYR A 316 -7.31 13.33 17.13
CA TYR A 316 -8.07 12.09 17.35
C TYR A 316 -9.37 12.09 16.55
N PHE A 317 -9.70 10.95 15.96
CA PHE A 317 -10.96 10.75 15.25
C PHE A 317 -11.77 9.65 15.89
N GLY A 318 -13.06 9.91 16.14
CA GLY A 318 -13.97 8.89 16.67
C GLY A 318 -14.36 7.87 15.61
N THR A 319 -14.45 8.29 14.34
CA THR A 319 -14.87 7.44 13.22
C THR A 319 -14.04 7.65 11.94
N ASP A 320 -14.04 6.64 11.07
CA ASP A 320 -13.38 6.74 9.77
C ASP A 320 -14.07 7.71 8.81
N MET A 321 -15.39 7.92 8.97
CA MET A 321 -16.14 8.87 8.17
C MET A 321 -15.73 10.31 8.51
N GLU A 322 -15.69 10.63 9.80
CA GLU A 322 -15.22 11.93 10.32
C GLU A 322 -13.81 12.21 9.82
N ARG A 323 -12.89 11.27 10.04
CA ARG A 323 -11.52 11.35 9.55
C ARG A 323 -11.45 11.66 8.06
N SER A 324 -12.19 10.90 7.26
CA SER A 324 -12.14 11.04 5.80
C SER A 324 -12.68 12.40 5.35
N LYS A 325 -13.70 12.93 6.03
CA LYS A 325 -14.22 14.28 5.78
C LYS A 325 -13.19 15.34 6.14
N THR A 326 -12.61 15.27 7.34
CA THR A 326 -11.62 16.24 7.82
C THR A 326 -10.36 16.25 6.95
N LEU A 327 -9.82 15.09 6.59
CA LEU A 327 -8.67 15.01 5.69
C LEU A 327 -8.98 15.57 4.30
N ARG A 328 -10.20 15.44 3.78
CA ARG A 328 -10.59 16.09 2.52
C ARG A 328 -10.62 17.62 2.68
N SER A 329 -11.27 18.12 3.72
CA SER A 329 -11.35 19.56 4.00
C SER A 329 -9.97 20.21 4.17
N LEU A 330 -9.02 19.52 4.84
CA LEU A 330 -7.64 19.99 4.97
C LEU A 330 -6.94 20.19 3.64
N ARG A 331 -7.19 19.31 2.67
CA ARG A 331 -6.62 19.43 1.33
C ARG A 331 -7.14 20.66 0.59
N ASP A 332 -8.34 21.12 0.94
CA ASP A 332 -8.95 22.35 0.45
C ASP A 332 -8.53 23.58 1.28
N GLY A 333 -7.61 23.42 2.24
CA GLY A 333 -7.13 24.49 3.11
C GLY A 333 -8.07 24.81 4.28
N VAL A 334 -9.07 23.95 4.54
CA VAL A 334 -10.04 24.10 5.63
C VAL A 334 -9.64 23.22 6.81
N TYR A 335 -9.23 23.87 7.90
CA TYR A 335 -8.84 23.22 9.15
C TYR A 335 -10.04 23.12 10.11
N PRO A 336 -10.02 22.20 11.10
CA PRO A 336 -11.05 22.18 12.13
C PRO A 336 -11.13 23.51 12.88
N ASP A 337 -12.32 23.83 13.37
CA ASP A 337 -12.55 25.01 14.19
C ASP A 337 -11.58 25.05 15.38
N LYS A 338 -11.05 26.23 15.68
CA LYS A 338 -10.07 26.50 16.75
C LYS A 338 -8.71 25.80 16.63
N PHE A 339 -8.46 24.95 15.63
CA PHE A 339 -7.17 24.27 15.50
C PHE A 339 -5.99 25.26 15.45
N ALA A 340 -6.15 26.38 14.73
CA ALA A 340 -5.12 27.43 14.66
C ALA A 340 -4.92 28.20 15.99
N GLU A 341 -5.94 28.26 16.84
CA GLU A 341 -5.88 28.92 18.16
C GLU A 341 -5.27 27.99 19.21
N GLU A 342 -5.63 26.70 19.17
CA GLU A 342 -5.18 25.67 20.13
C GLU A 342 -3.77 25.15 19.80
N HIS A 343 -3.41 25.11 18.51
CA HIS A 343 -2.14 24.56 18.01
C HIS A 343 -1.46 25.51 17.00
N PRO A 344 -1.09 26.74 17.41
CA PRO A 344 -0.65 27.78 16.48
C PRO A 344 0.65 27.43 15.76
N GLN A 345 1.59 26.75 16.43
CA GLN A 345 2.89 26.41 15.82
C GLN A 345 2.73 25.24 14.84
N GLU A 346 1.98 24.21 15.24
CA GLU A 346 1.62 23.07 14.39
C GLU A 346 0.85 23.53 13.15
N TYR A 347 -0.13 24.43 13.33
CA TYR A 347 -0.89 25.03 12.24
C TYR A 347 0.00 25.77 11.24
N SER A 348 0.96 26.56 11.73
CA SER A 348 1.92 27.27 10.87
C SER A 348 2.73 26.30 9.99
N LEU A 349 3.28 25.25 10.60
CA LEU A 349 4.03 24.21 9.87
C LEU A 349 3.13 23.46 8.87
N LEU A 350 1.94 23.03 9.30
CA LEU A 350 0.98 22.32 8.46
C LEU A 350 0.56 23.14 7.25
N ARG A 351 0.33 24.45 7.41
CA ARG A 351 -0.01 25.35 6.30
C ARG A 351 1.10 25.37 5.24
N GLY A 352 2.36 25.36 5.65
CA GLY A 352 3.50 25.25 4.75
C GLY A 352 3.57 23.89 4.05
N MET A 353 3.52 22.80 4.81
CA MET A 353 3.61 21.43 4.27
C MET A 353 2.47 21.09 3.30
N LEU A 354 1.26 21.58 3.57
CA LEU A 354 0.05 21.33 2.79
C LEU A 354 -0.20 22.36 1.69
N SER A 355 0.76 23.22 1.35
CA SER A 355 0.59 24.15 0.22
C SER A 355 0.29 23.39 -1.08
N ALA A 356 -0.69 23.92 -1.84
CA ALA A 356 -1.01 23.43 -3.17
C ALA A 356 0.15 23.60 -4.15
N THR A 357 1.01 24.61 -3.92
CA THR A 357 2.19 24.88 -4.72
C THR A 357 3.40 24.14 -4.14
N PRO A 358 4.01 23.16 -4.84
CA PRO A 358 5.12 22.37 -4.29
C PRO A 358 6.35 23.20 -3.88
N GLY A 359 6.59 24.32 -4.56
CA GLY A 359 7.70 25.22 -4.28
C GLY A 359 7.58 25.96 -2.93
N GLU A 360 6.36 26.16 -2.44
CA GLU A 360 6.09 26.83 -1.16
C GLU A 360 6.21 25.89 0.04
N ARG A 361 6.22 24.57 -0.20
CA ARG A 361 6.41 23.59 0.87
C ARG A 361 7.84 23.70 1.41
N PRO A 362 8.06 23.60 2.74
CA PRO A 362 9.39 23.64 3.33
C PRO A 362 10.29 22.50 2.81
N ALA A 363 11.60 22.66 2.94
CA ALA A 363 12.52 21.54 2.76
C ALA A 363 12.40 20.56 3.94
N ILE A 364 12.86 19.33 3.79
CA ILE A 364 12.71 18.31 4.85
C ILE A 364 13.56 18.69 6.08
N GLU A 365 14.68 19.37 5.86
CA GLU A 365 15.56 19.92 6.89
C GLU A 365 14.83 20.97 7.74
N ASP A 366 14.11 21.90 7.08
CA ASP A 366 13.31 22.93 7.76
C ASP A 366 12.16 22.30 8.56
N VAL A 367 11.53 21.23 8.02
CA VAL A 367 10.49 20.49 8.75
C VAL A 367 11.09 19.85 10.00
N LYS A 368 12.26 19.21 9.87
CA LYS A 368 12.95 18.54 10.97
C LYS A 368 13.34 19.51 12.09
N GLU A 369 13.83 20.69 11.74
CA GLU A 369 14.13 21.76 12.71
C GLU A 369 12.86 22.25 13.43
N GLN A 370 11.81 22.58 12.68
CA GLN A 370 10.55 23.08 13.27
C GLN A 370 9.88 22.05 14.18
N ILE A 371 9.87 20.76 13.83
CA ILE A 371 9.22 19.74 14.69
C ILE A 371 9.95 19.54 16.00
N ASN A 372 11.27 19.75 16.05
CA ASN A 372 12.05 19.64 17.28
C ASN A 372 11.63 20.73 18.27
N GLU A 373 11.38 21.94 17.78
CA GLU A 373 10.88 23.06 18.58
C GLU A 373 9.42 22.84 18.99
N ILE A 374 8.54 22.53 18.02
CA ILE A 374 7.09 22.38 18.23
C ILE A 374 6.78 21.24 19.19
N LEU A 375 7.36 20.07 18.95
CA LEU A 375 7.10 18.86 19.72
C LEU A 375 8.01 18.75 20.96
N LYS A 376 8.84 19.78 21.21
CA LYS A 376 9.76 19.88 22.35
C LYS A 376 10.61 18.63 22.52
N ILE A 377 11.19 18.17 21.42
CA ILE A 377 11.96 16.91 21.38
C ILE A 377 13.27 17.14 22.15
N PRO A 378 13.56 16.36 23.21
CA PRO A 378 14.80 16.51 23.97
C PRO A 378 16.04 16.22 23.13
N SER A 379 17.12 16.99 23.34
CA SER A 379 18.27 17.02 22.43
C SER A 379 19.27 15.86 22.53
N ASP A 380 19.40 15.10 23.62
CA ASP A 380 20.28 13.92 23.70
C ASP A 380 20.05 13.03 24.95
N VAL A 381 20.39 11.72 24.83
CA VAL A 381 20.32 10.59 25.81
C VAL A 381 18.95 10.31 26.44
N GLU A 382 18.24 11.33 26.88
CA GLU A 382 16.86 11.27 27.33
C GLU A 382 15.93 10.77 26.22
N MET A 383 16.28 11.02 24.96
CA MET A 383 15.59 10.49 23.77
C MET A 383 15.63 8.95 23.71
N MET A 384 16.79 8.32 23.93
CA MET A 384 16.90 6.85 23.95
C MET A 384 16.26 6.22 25.19
N LEU A 385 16.39 6.86 26.36
CA LEU A 385 15.77 6.40 27.61
C LEU A 385 14.24 6.51 27.54
N ARG A 386 13.70 7.61 27.01
CA ARG A 386 12.26 7.81 26.80
C ARG A 386 11.69 6.89 25.72
N TRP A 387 12.41 6.64 24.62
CA TRP A 387 11.95 5.72 23.58
C TRP A 387 12.01 4.24 24.00
N GLY A 388 13.02 3.86 24.79
CA GLY A 388 13.04 2.57 25.47
C GLY A 388 11.88 2.42 26.46
N MET A 389 11.58 3.47 27.24
CA MET A 389 10.49 3.47 28.24
C MET A 389 9.08 3.56 27.64
N ALA A 390 8.87 4.26 26.52
CA ALA A 390 7.61 4.23 25.76
C ALA A 390 7.24 2.79 25.40
N PHE A 391 8.26 2.02 25.01
CA PHE A 391 8.08 0.64 24.61
C PHE A 391 8.06 -0.37 25.77
N ASP A 392 8.78 -0.09 26.86
CA ASP A 392 8.60 -0.85 28.10
C ASP A 392 7.22 -0.62 28.71
N ARG A 393 6.52 0.51 28.47
CA ARG A 393 5.09 0.66 28.80
C ARG A 393 4.18 -0.16 27.88
N LEU A 394 4.51 -0.29 26.59
CA LEU A 394 3.88 -1.26 25.67
C LEU A 394 4.09 -2.72 26.10
N ARG A 395 5.20 -3.04 26.81
CA ARG A 395 5.43 -4.36 27.42
C ARG A 395 4.83 -4.52 28.83
N ALA A 396 4.85 -3.46 29.66
CA ALA A 396 4.52 -3.51 31.09
C ALA A 396 3.00 -3.49 31.36
N GLY A 397 2.20 -3.09 30.38
CA GLY A 397 0.75 -3.25 30.41
C GLY A 397 0.33 -4.44 29.56
N LYS A 398 0.10 -5.59 30.20
CA LYS A 398 -0.77 -6.70 29.76
C LYS A 398 -1.75 -6.32 28.61
N TYR A 399 -1.30 -6.40 27.36
CA TYR A 399 -2.08 -6.42 26.11
C TYR A 399 -1.09 -7.00 25.09
N TRP A 400 -1.14 -8.29 24.76
CA TRP A 400 -2.22 -8.99 24.08
C TRP A 400 -2.60 -10.29 24.79
#